data_AF-A0A1C7IAM9-F1
#
_entry.id   AF-A0A1C7IAM9-F1
#
_cell.length_a   1.000
_cell.length_b   1.000
_cell.length_c   1.000
_cell.angle_alpha   90.00
_cell.angle_beta   90.00
_cell.angle_gamma   90.00
#
_symmetry.space_group_name_H-M   'P 1'
#
loop_
_entity.id
_entity.type
_entity.pdbx_description
1 polymer ?
#
loop_
_entity_poly.entity_id
_entity_poly.type
_entity_poly.pdbx_seq_one_letter_code
_entity_poly.pdbx_strand_id
1 'polypeptide(L)'
;MTFGMDELASPMFTVIIFIIGIVLSLTTLFLSVITVVDANTKTIAMMRVFGYSQKDCRKAILDGYRPVAYGGFAVGSLYQYALIKSMVKIIYKDIPNVPDYTFNWQAFFIVLFSYILVYECIMLCYSVRIKNISLKEIMLE
;
A
#
# COMPACT_ATOMS: atom_id res chain seq x y z
N MET A 1 -40.47 -5.40 2.44
CA MET A 1 -39.93 -4.70 1.26
C MET A 1 -38.56 -5.30 0.98
N THR A 2 -38.49 -6.16 -0.03
CA THR A 2 -37.24 -6.76 -0.52
C THR A 2 -36.55 -5.71 -1.37
N PHE A 3 -35.60 -4.99 -0.75
CA PHE A 3 -34.72 -4.06 -1.47
C PHE A 3 -33.96 -4.85 -2.54
N GLY A 4 -34.11 -4.44 -3.80
CA GLY A 4 -33.42 -5.05 -4.93
C GLY A 4 -31.91 -4.85 -4.82
N MET A 5 -31.13 -5.82 -5.28
CA MET A 5 -29.66 -5.75 -5.30
C MET A 5 -29.12 -4.51 -6.03
N ASP A 6 -29.89 -3.91 -6.94
CA ASP A 6 -29.54 -2.65 -7.63
C ASP A 6 -29.62 -1.41 -6.73
N GLU A 7 -30.44 -1.44 -5.67
CA GLU A 7 -30.54 -0.35 -4.68
C GLU A 7 -29.47 -0.49 -3.60
N LEU A 8 -29.13 -1.72 -3.20
CA LEU A 8 -28.12 -2.02 -2.17
C LEU A 8 -26.67 -1.94 -2.72
N ALA A 9 -26.46 -2.31 -3.98
CA ALA A 9 -25.19 -2.22 -4.68
C ALA A 9 -25.25 -1.15 -5.78
N SER A 10 -25.78 0.03 -5.44
CA SER A 10 -25.76 1.18 -6.33
C SER A 10 -24.32 1.48 -6.80
N PRO A 11 -24.12 1.91 -8.07
CA PRO A 11 -22.81 2.35 -8.55
C PRO A 11 -22.19 3.43 -7.64
N MET A 12 -23.01 4.24 -6.97
CA MET A 12 -22.55 5.23 -5.98
C MET A 12 -21.89 4.58 -4.76
N PHE A 13 -22.44 3.47 -4.26
CA PHE A 13 -21.88 2.74 -3.11
C PHE A 13 -20.51 2.16 -3.44
N THR A 14 -20.36 1.61 -4.65
CA THR A 14 -19.07 1.11 -5.16
C THR A 14 -18.02 2.22 -5.21
N VAL A 15 -18.37 3.39 -5.73
CA VAL A 15 -17.47 4.55 -5.81
C VAL A 15 -17.03 5.01 -4.41
N ILE A 16 -17.95 5.10 -3.46
CA ILE A 16 -17.64 5.54 -2.09
C ILE A 16 -16.66 4.58 -1.40
N ILE A 17 -16.92 3.27 -1.43
CA ILE A 17 -16.03 2.27 -0.83
C ILE A 17 -14.63 2.34 -1.47
N PHE A 18 -14.58 2.49 -2.79
CA PHE A 18 -13.33 2.57 -3.52
C PHE A 18 -12.51 3.80 -3.09
N ILE A 19 -13.14 4.97 -2.98
CA ILE A 19 -12.48 6.20 -2.54
C ILE A 19 -11.97 6.05 -1.10
N ILE A 20 -12.77 5.51 -0.19
CA ILE A 20 -12.35 5.31 1.21
C ILE A 20 -11.13 4.38 1.27
N GLY A 21 -11.14 3.28 0.50
CA GLY A 21 -10.00 2.35 0.42
C GLY A 21 -8.72 3.03 -0.09
N ILE A 22 -8.83 3.87 -1.13
CA ILE A 22 -7.70 4.64 -1.66
C ILE A 22 -7.17 5.60 -0.59
N VAL A 23 -8.03 6.40 0.03
CA VAL A 23 -7.60 7.40 1.03
C VAL A 23 -6.93 6.72 2.21
N LEU A 24 -7.51 5.62 2.73
CA LEU A 24 -6.97 4.89 3.86
C LEU A 24 -5.61 4.24 3.53
N SER A 25 -5.50 3.62 2.36
CA SER A 25 -4.24 3.00 1.93
C SER A 25 -3.11 4.02 1.75
N LEU A 26 -3.40 5.16 1.10
CA LEU A 26 -2.42 6.24 0.92
C LEU A 26 -1.98 6.82 2.25
N THR A 27 -2.92 7.19 3.13
CA THR A 27 -2.59 7.77 4.44
C THR A 27 -1.78 6.82 5.31
N THR A 28 -2.11 5.53 5.32
CA THR A 28 -1.35 4.50 6.05
C THR A 28 0.07 4.35 5.51
N LEU A 29 0.23 4.33 4.18
CA LEU A 29 1.54 4.25 3.54
C LEU A 29 2.39 5.48 3.87
N PHE A 30 1.81 6.69 3.78
CA PHE A 30 2.49 7.92 4.16
C PHE A 30 2.93 7.89 5.62
N LEU A 31 2.04 7.54 6.54
CA LEU A 31 2.35 7.47 7.96
C LEU A 31 3.47 6.46 8.23
N SER A 32 3.37 5.27 7.66
CA SER A 32 4.39 4.22 7.81
C SER A 32 5.77 4.70 7.37
N VAL A 33 5.87 5.39 6.23
CA VAL A 33 7.17 5.88 5.74
C VAL A 33 7.70 7.03 6.59
N ILE A 34 6.85 7.96 7.03
CA ILE A 34 7.24 9.04 7.96
C ILE A 34 7.82 8.43 9.23
N THR A 35 7.09 7.51 9.86
CA THR A 35 7.50 6.89 11.11
C THR A 35 8.83 6.16 10.97
N VAL A 36 9.06 5.45 9.85
CA VAL A 36 10.34 4.77 9.59
C VAL A 36 11.48 5.76 9.43
N VAL A 37 11.27 6.86 8.69
CA VAL A 37 12.30 7.89 8.49
C VAL A 37 12.62 8.59 9.80
N ASP A 38 11.61 9.04 10.53
CA ASP A 38 11.78 9.78 11.78
C ASP A 38 12.43 8.90 12.87
N ALA A 39 12.08 7.61 12.93
CA ALA A 39 12.71 6.65 13.84
C ALA A 39 14.20 6.40 13.54
N ASN A 40 14.62 6.57 12.29
CA ASN A 40 16.00 6.32 11.84
C ASN A 40 16.81 7.60 11.60
N THR A 41 16.30 8.78 11.94
CA THR A 41 16.97 10.07 11.71
C THR A 41 18.39 10.11 12.28
N LYS A 42 18.60 9.60 13.50
CA LYS A 42 19.93 9.53 14.13
C LYS A 42 20.90 8.64 13.35
N THR A 43 20.43 7.47 12.90
CA THR A 43 21.22 6.54 12.08
C THR A 43 21.60 7.20 10.74
N ILE A 44 20.69 7.96 10.12
CA ILE A 44 20.96 8.72 8.89
C ILE A 44 22.05 9.77 9.12
N ALA A 45 21.94 10.53 10.21
CA ALA A 45 22.91 11.57 10.55
C ALA A 45 24.31 10.95 10.77
N MET A 46 24.39 9.84 11.50
CA MET A 46 25.65 9.14 11.75
C MET A 46 26.27 8.59 10.46
N MET A 47 25.49 7.99 9.55
CA MET A 47 25.99 7.57 8.24
C MET A 47 26.56 8.75 7.43
N ARG A 48 25.93 9.93 7.50
CA ARG A 48 26.49 11.12 6.83
C ARG A 48 27.83 11.57 7.41
N VAL A 49 28.00 11.53 8.73
CA VAL A 49 29.27 11.88 9.39
C VAL A 49 30.38 10.95 8.93
N PHE A 50 30.09 9.67 8.69
CA PHE A 50 31.03 8.71 8.11
C PHE A 50 31.27 8.88 6.59
N GLY A 51 30.67 9.89 5.95
CA GLY A 51 30.90 10.21 4.53
C GLY A 51 30.03 9.43 3.55
N TYR A 52 29.00 8.70 4.00
CA TYR A 52 28.10 7.98 3.09
C TYR A 52 27.27 8.94 2.25
N SER A 53 27.03 8.55 1.00
CA SER A 53 26.19 9.33 0.08
C SER A 53 24.71 9.24 0.46
N GLN A 54 23.91 10.21 0.01
CA GLN A 54 22.45 10.20 0.24
C GLN A 54 21.77 8.97 -0.35
N LYS A 55 22.32 8.44 -1.45
CA LYS A 55 21.78 7.27 -2.13
C LYS A 55 21.99 6.01 -1.28
N ASP A 56 23.11 5.92 -0.57
CA ASP A 56 23.43 4.80 0.31
C ASP A 56 22.59 4.85 1.58
N CYS A 57 22.41 6.04 2.18
CA CYS A 57 21.52 6.22 3.33
C CYS A 57 20.07 5.83 2.99
N ARG A 58 19.58 6.27 1.82
CA ARG A 58 18.26 5.88 1.30
C ARG A 58 18.18 4.37 1.12
N LYS A 59 19.19 3.77 0.51
CA LYS A 59 19.20 2.33 0.22
C LYS A 59 19.18 1.51 1.51
N ALA A 60 19.99 1.88 2.50
CA ALA A 60 20.05 1.18 3.78
C ALA A 60 18.72 1.18 4.54
N ILE A 61 17.97 2.28 4.47
CA ILE A 61 16.75 2.45 5.29
C ILE A 61 15.49 2.08 4.53
N LEU A 62 15.35 2.47 3.26
CA LEU A 62 14.10 2.33 2.51
C LEU A 62 14.08 1.08 1.62
N ASP A 63 15.23 0.63 1.10
CA ASP A 63 15.27 -0.52 0.17
C ASP A 63 14.91 -1.84 0.89
N GLY A 64 15.18 -1.93 2.19
CA GLY A 64 14.80 -3.08 3.02
C GLY A 64 13.29 -3.27 3.17
N TYR A 65 12.47 -2.23 2.95
CA TYR A 65 11.01 -2.32 3.05
C TYR A 65 10.34 -2.78 1.76
N ARG A 66 11.05 -2.76 0.62
CA ARG A 66 10.54 -3.23 -0.67
C ARG A 66 10.08 -4.69 -0.67
N PRO A 67 10.88 -5.68 -0.20
CA PRO A 67 10.44 -7.07 -0.18
C PRO A 67 9.23 -7.27 0.74
N VAL A 68 9.16 -6.54 1.86
CA VAL A 68 8.02 -6.58 2.79
C VAL A 68 6.76 -6.02 2.11
N ALA A 69 6.89 -4.92 1.38
CA ALA A 69 5.81 -4.28 0.64
C ALA A 69 5.23 -5.22 -0.44
N TYR A 70 6.08 -5.83 -1.27
CA TYR A 70 5.64 -6.80 -2.28
C TYR A 70 5.06 -8.08 -1.66
N GLY A 71 5.63 -8.55 -0.55
CA GLY A 71 5.07 -9.66 0.21
C GLY A 71 3.67 -9.35 0.74
N GLY A 72 3.49 -8.16 1.31
CA GLY A 72 2.20 -7.66 1.77
C GLY A 72 1.16 -7.58 0.65
N PHE A 73 1.55 -7.12 -0.54
CA PHE A 73 0.67 -7.08 -1.72
C PHE A 73 0.21 -8.48 -2.14
N ALA A 74 1.14 -9.46 -2.19
CA ALA A 74 0.81 -10.83 -2.56
C ALA A 74 -0.14 -11.48 -1.54
N VAL A 75 0.16 -11.35 -0.25
CA VAL A 75 -0.68 -11.87 0.84
C VAL A 75 -2.05 -11.20 0.84
N GLY A 76 -2.11 -9.87 0.66
CA GLY A 76 -3.37 -9.13 0.59
C GLY A 76 -4.25 -9.54 -0.59
N SER A 77 -3.65 -9.75 -1.77
CA SER A 77 -4.36 -10.20 -2.96
C SER A 77 -4.97 -11.60 -2.78
N LEU A 78 -4.21 -12.52 -2.18
CA LEU A 78 -4.69 -13.86 -1.84
C LEU A 78 -5.82 -13.80 -0.81
N TYR A 79 -5.65 -12.98 0.23
CA TYR A 79 -6.65 -12.78 1.27
C TYR A 79 -7.98 -12.25 0.70
N GLN A 80 -7.92 -11.21 -0.13
CA GLN A 80 -9.11 -10.64 -0.77
C GLN A 80 -9.84 -11.66 -1.64
N TYR A 81 -9.11 -12.41 -2.48
CA TYR A 81 -9.72 -13.44 -3.34
C TYR A 81 -10.36 -14.56 -2.51
N ALA A 82 -9.66 -15.07 -1.50
CA ALA A 82 -10.13 -16.15 -0.65
C ALA A 82 -11.38 -15.74 0.14
N LEU A 83 -11.44 -14.52 0.67
CA LEU A 83 -12.60 -14.00 1.39
C LEU A 83 -13.83 -13.92 0.50
N ILE A 84 -13.72 -13.26 -0.67
CA ILE A 84 -14.87 -13.08 -1.57
C ILE A 84 -15.36 -14.44 -2.08
N LYS A 85 -14.44 -15.32 -2.48
CA LYS A 85 -14.79 -16.66 -2.94
C LYS A 85 -15.52 -17.47 -1.86
N SER A 86 -15.04 -17.41 -0.61
CA SER A 86 -15.65 -18.11 0.50
C SER A 86 -17.03 -17.53 0.84
N MET A 87 -17.15 -16.20 0.85
CA MET A 87 -18.41 -15.49 1.10
C MET A 87 -19.47 -15.87 0.06
N VAL A 88 -19.14 -15.82 -1.24
CA VAL A 88 -20.07 -16.22 -2.32
C VAL A 88 -20.49 -17.68 -2.16
N LYS A 89 -19.54 -18.58 -1.86
CA LYS A 89 -19.83 -20.01 -1.67
C LYS A 89 -20.78 -20.27 -0.48
N ILE A 90 -20.65 -19.52 0.61
CA ILE A 90 -21.48 -19.68 1.80
C ILE A 90 -22.89 -19.12 1.56
N ILE A 91 -22.99 -17.92 0.99
CA ILE A 91 -24.27 -17.22 0.81
C ILE A 91 -25.16 -17.93 -0.22
N TYR A 92 -24.57 -18.44 -1.30
CA TYR A 92 -25.33 -19.01 -2.42
C TYR A 92 -25.37 -20.55 -2.41
N LYS A 93 -25.02 -21.18 -1.28
CA LYS A 93 -24.86 -22.63 -1.17
C LYS A 93 -26.08 -23.44 -1.64
N ASP A 94 -27.29 -22.92 -1.43
CA ASP A 94 -28.56 -23.61 -1.70
C ASP A 94 -29.21 -23.21 -3.05
N ILE A 95 -28.54 -22.41 -3.87
CA ILE A 95 -29.07 -21.91 -5.14
C ILE A 95 -28.39 -22.66 -6.31
N PRO A 96 -29.14 -23.41 -7.14
CA PRO A 96 -28.59 -23.98 -8.38
C PRO A 96 -28.23 -22.85 -9.36
N ASN A 97 -27.04 -22.93 -9.99
CA ASN A 97 -26.39 -21.89 -10.82
C ASN A 97 -25.77 -20.70 -10.06
N VAL A 98 -24.92 -20.96 -9.06
CA VAL A 98 -24.05 -19.91 -8.51
C VAL A 98 -22.98 -19.52 -9.54
N PRO A 99 -22.81 -18.24 -9.89
CA PRO A 99 -21.70 -17.81 -10.73
C PRO A 99 -20.37 -18.05 -10.01
N ASP A 100 -19.49 -18.82 -10.64
CA ASP A 100 -18.14 -19.05 -10.13
C ASP A 100 -17.36 -17.73 -10.11
N TYR A 101 -16.86 -17.35 -8.93
CA TYR A 101 -16.02 -16.15 -8.81
C TYR A 101 -14.62 -16.42 -9.38
N THR A 102 -14.43 -16.05 -10.64
CA THR A 102 -13.17 -16.17 -11.37
C THR A 102 -12.23 -15.01 -11.05
N PHE A 103 -10.93 -15.31 -10.95
CA PHE A 103 -9.91 -14.28 -10.76
C PHE A 103 -9.70 -13.47 -12.04
N ASN A 104 -9.81 -12.14 -11.96
CA ASN A 104 -9.56 -11.26 -13.09
C ASN A 104 -8.08 -10.87 -13.17
N TRP A 105 -7.34 -11.55 -14.04
CA TRP A 105 -5.92 -11.31 -14.26
C TRP A 105 -5.61 -9.91 -14.80
N GLN A 106 -6.47 -9.35 -15.67
CA GLN A 106 -6.26 -8.01 -16.21
C GLN A 106 -6.33 -6.95 -15.11
N ALA A 107 -7.38 -7.01 -14.28
CA ALA A 107 -7.54 -6.13 -13.13
C ALA A 107 -6.38 -6.26 -12.14
N PHE A 108 -5.92 -7.50 -11.89
CA PHE A 108 -4.77 -7.75 -11.02
C PHE A 108 -3.49 -7.04 -11.50
N PHE A 109 -3.15 -7.15 -12.80
CA PHE A 109 -1.97 -6.49 -13.34
C PHE A 109 -2.07 -4.97 -13.30
N ILE A 110 -3.27 -4.42 -13.53
CA ILE A 110 -3.51 -2.97 -13.41
C ILE A 110 -3.26 -2.49 -11.98
N VAL A 111 -3.78 -3.22 -10.99
CA VAL A 111 -3.60 -2.89 -9.56
C VAL A 111 -2.15 -3.10 -9.12
N LEU A 112 -1.47 -4.14 -9.61
CA LEU A 112 -0.06 -4.36 -9.34
C LEU A 112 0.80 -3.20 -9.88
N PHE A 113 0.55 -2.78 -11.12
CA PHE A 113 1.29 -1.68 -11.73
C PHE A 113 1.04 -0.35 -11.02
N SER A 114 -0.23 -0.05 -10.69
CA SER A 114 -0.57 1.17 -9.94
C SER A 114 0.05 1.18 -8.54
N TYR A 115 0.05 0.02 -7.85
CA TYR A 115 0.72 -0.14 -6.56
C TYR A 115 2.22 0.14 -6.64
N ILE A 116 2.93 -0.46 -7.61
CA ILE A 116 4.36 -0.23 -7.81
C ILE A 116 4.65 1.25 -8.07
N LEU A 117 3.86 1.89 -8.93
CA LEU A 117 4.03 3.29 -9.30
C LEU A 117 3.83 4.19 -8.07
N VAL A 118 2.73 4.03 -7.34
CA VAL A 118 2.43 4.82 -6.13
C VAL A 118 3.49 4.61 -5.06
N TYR A 119 3.89 3.37 -4.82
CA TYR A 119 4.91 3.02 -3.83
C TYR A 119 6.25 3.67 -4.17
N GLU A 120 6.73 3.54 -5.42
CA GLU A 120 8.00 4.13 -5.84
C GLU A 120 7.96 5.66 -5.80
N CYS A 121 6.84 6.28 -6.22
CA CYS A 121 6.63 7.73 -6.09
C CYS A 121 6.75 8.22 -4.65
N ILE A 122 6.14 7.51 -3.69
CA ILE A 122 6.22 7.87 -2.27
C ILE A 122 7.64 7.71 -1.75
N MET A 123 8.31 6.59 -2.07
CA MET A 123 9.70 6.35 -1.65
C MET A 123 10.66 7.41 -2.20
N LEU A 124 10.47 7.85 -3.45
CA LEU A 124 11.24 8.94 -4.05
C LEU A 124 10.96 10.28 -3.35
N CYS A 125 9.70 10.60 -3.07
CA CYS A 125 9.33 11.82 -2.35
C CYS A 125 9.99 11.87 -0.96
N TYR A 126 9.98 10.76 -0.22
CA TYR A 126 10.64 10.68 1.09
C TYR A 126 12.16 10.68 1.01
N SER A 127 12.74 10.15 -0.06
CA SER A 127 14.19 10.29 -0.31
C SER A 127 14.61 11.76 -0.40
N VAL A 128 13.78 12.63 -0.96
CA VAL A 128 14.04 14.08 -1.00
C VAL A 128 13.92 14.68 0.41
N ARG A 129 12.97 14.21 1.21
CA ARG A 129 12.82 14.67 2.61
C ARG A 129 14.00 14.26 3.49
N ILE A 130 14.51 13.04 3.37
CA ILE A 130 15.71 12.56 4.08
C ILE A 130 16.93 13.46 3.83
N LYS A 131 17.07 13.96 2.59
CA LYS A 131 18.15 14.90 2.22
C LYS A 131 18.13 16.18 3.06
N ASN A 132 16.94 16.67 3.40
CA ASN A 132 16.76 17.92 4.15
C ASN A 132 16.89 17.72 5.67
N ILE A 133 16.41 16.59 6.21
CA ILE A 133 16.47 16.30 7.65
C ILE A 133 17.93 16.22 8.13
N SER A 134 18.74 15.48 7.39
CA SER A 134 20.14 15.23 7.76
C SER A 134 21.06 16.44 7.65
N LEU A 135 20.67 17.52 6.97
CA LEU A 135 21.40 18.80 7.04
C LEU A 135 21.05 19.58 8.31
N LYS A 136 19.78 19.53 8.73
CA LYS A 136 19.31 20.28 9.90
C LYS A 136 19.85 19.73 11.20
N GLU A 137 19.86 18.40 11.36
CA GLU A 137 20.36 17.76 12.59
C GLU A 137 21.86 18.02 12.80
N ILE A 138 22.66 17.93 11.73
CA ILE A 138 24.13 18.17 11.78
C ILE A 138 24.47 19.64 12.09
N MET A 139 23.58 20.58 11.77
CA MET A 139 23.79 22.01 12.03
C MET A 139 23.28 22.46 13.41
N LEU A 140 22.52 21.60 14.11
CA LEU A 140 21.92 21.91 15.42
C LEU A 140 22.76 21.37 16.60
N GLU A 141 23.80 20.59 16.29
CA GLU A 141 24.93 20.22 17.17
C GLU A 141 26.15 21.08 16.84
#